data_AF-A0A800IR05-F1
#
_entry.id   AF-A0A800IR05-F1
#
_cell.length_a   1.000
_cell.length_b   1.000
_cell.length_c   1.000
_cell.angle_alpha   90.00
_cell.angle_beta   90.00
_cell.angle_gamma   90.00
#
_symmetry.space_group_name_H-M   'P 1'
#
loop_
_entity.id
_entity.type
_entity.pdbx_description
1 polymer ?
#
loop_
_entity_poly.entity_id
_entity_poly.type
_entity_poly.pdbx_seq_one_letter_code
_entity_poly.pdbx_strand_id
1 'polypeptide(L)'
;MSLPIEEARHGAIPPAVKNATFISEYFQSFEVNKLLPSSYLEVSKFSLKMNCFFYHFKLTIFGLWAILLCSIFATDIQQCTICLQPLKVDYLVDAWGNAFHSKHEKEGLFCYSCSRIISQGVTRGGYVYPDGRHLCSLCQITVVHKDSSILRAYQSVTTQLGTIGITNSPMGIPINLVDLNQLNEKAGNLSHLKLKGFTHFEKKSTSLTNSDKPYHIFILSGLPRLEFEAVLAHEFLHIWLEINSIQLDEKTAEGFCNLGSYLIYKNDDTHFSQIHLQAMENDPDEIYGSGFRYMKSVLLEIGWEELLTKMRTF
;
A
#
# COMPACT_ATOMS: atom_id res chain seq x y z
N MET A 1 31.13 32.18 -0.69
CA MET A 1 30.29 31.79 0.45
C MET A 1 28.85 31.73 -0.05
N SER A 2 28.22 30.55 0.07
CA SER A 2 26.78 30.22 -0.13
C SER A 2 26.11 30.55 -1.48
N LEU A 3 25.85 29.49 -2.26
CA LEU A 3 24.87 29.43 -3.34
C LEU A 3 23.44 29.26 -2.76
N PRO A 4 22.38 29.79 -3.40
CA PRO A 4 21.01 29.69 -2.90
C PRO A 4 20.33 28.36 -3.28
N ILE A 5 19.44 27.93 -2.40
CA ILE A 5 18.56 26.76 -2.50
C ILE A 5 17.47 27.05 -3.55
N GLU A 6 17.34 26.17 -4.54
CA GLU A 6 16.37 26.29 -5.63
C GLU A 6 14.95 25.91 -5.14
N GLU A 7 13.99 26.79 -5.39
CA GLU A 7 12.59 26.72 -4.97
C GLU A 7 11.81 25.57 -5.64
N ALA A 8 10.83 25.04 -4.91
CA ALA A 8 9.88 24.06 -5.39
C ALA A 8 9.13 24.59 -6.64
N ARG A 9 9.24 23.87 -7.76
CA ARG A 9 8.49 24.18 -8.98
C ARG A 9 7.00 23.90 -8.78
N HIS A 10 6.24 24.97 -8.59
CA HIS A 10 4.78 24.97 -8.60
C HIS A 10 4.29 24.94 -10.06
N GLY A 11 3.70 23.82 -10.49
CA GLY A 11 2.87 23.79 -11.69
C GLY A 11 1.45 24.21 -11.34
N ALA A 12 1.00 25.36 -11.85
CA ALA A 12 -0.34 25.90 -11.62
C ALA A 12 -1.38 25.38 -12.62
N ILE A 13 -2.62 25.15 -12.17
CA ILE A 13 -3.90 25.32 -12.93
C ILE A 13 -5.04 25.66 -11.91
N PRO A 14 -6.20 26.20 -12.32
CA PRO A 14 -6.71 27.60 -12.20
C PRO A 14 -7.56 27.89 -10.92
N PRO A 15 -7.95 29.17 -10.65
CA PRO A 15 -8.53 29.65 -9.38
C PRO A 15 -10.06 29.44 -9.30
N ALA A 16 -10.82 29.60 -8.22
CA ALA A 16 -10.63 29.87 -6.79
C ALA A 16 -12.02 29.73 -6.12
N VAL A 17 -12.10 29.40 -4.83
CA VAL A 17 -13.05 30.08 -3.92
C VAL A 17 -12.39 30.28 -2.55
N LYS A 18 -12.62 31.48 -2.00
CA LYS A 18 -11.95 32.13 -0.88
C LYS A 18 -12.40 31.62 0.51
N ASN A 19 -11.43 31.65 1.41
CA ASN A 19 -11.46 32.02 2.84
C ASN A 19 -12.34 31.24 3.83
N ALA A 20 -11.68 30.61 4.80
CA ALA A 20 -12.04 30.70 6.21
C ALA A 20 -10.79 30.54 7.10
N THR A 21 -10.41 31.60 7.81
CA THR A 21 -9.48 31.65 8.94
C THR A 21 -10.25 31.39 10.24
N PHE A 22 -9.73 30.59 11.19
CA PHE A 22 -9.88 30.84 12.65
C PHE A 22 -8.87 30.03 13.50
N ILE A 23 -7.92 30.78 14.09
CA ILE A 23 -7.42 30.85 15.48
C ILE A 23 -7.48 29.61 16.40
N SER A 24 -6.34 29.36 17.06
CA SER A 24 -6.10 28.42 18.17
C SER A 24 -6.60 28.94 19.54
N GLU A 25 -7.02 28.04 20.45
CA GLU A 25 -6.38 27.81 21.77
C GLU A 25 -7.20 26.89 22.71
N TYR A 26 -6.45 26.03 23.42
CA TYR A 26 -6.62 25.45 24.77
C TYR A 26 -7.85 24.60 25.18
N PHE A 27 -7.60 23.33 25.55
CA PHE A 27 -7.77 22.78 26.92
C PHE A 27 -7.20 21.33 27.04
N GLN A 28 -6.61 21.01 28.21
CA GLN A 28 -6.05 19.72 28.62
C GLN A 28 -7.13 18.72 29.10
N SER A 29 -6.98 17.41 28.79
CA SER A 29 -6.85 16.31 29.78
C SER A 29 -6.93 14.89 29.15
N PHE A 30 -6.13 14.00 29.73
CA PHE A 30 -5.83 12.55 29.62
C PHE A 30 -6.52 11.58 28.62
N GLU A 31 -5.63 10.78 28.01
CA GLU A 31 -5.70 9.41 27.44
C GLU A 31 -6.96 8.93 26.69
N VAL A 32 -6.86 8.84 25.35
CA VAL A 32 -7.08 7.62 24.55
C VAL A 32 -6.18 7.68 23.31
N ASN A 33 -5.51 6.57 22.98
CA ASN A 33 -4.59 6.39 21.85
C ASN A 33 -5.07 7.05 20.54
N LYS A 34 -4.34 8.06 20.05
CA LYS A 34 -4.50 8.55 18.68
C LYS A 34 -3.55 7.78 17.76
N LEU A 35 -4.05 6.67 17.24
CA LEU A 35 -3.46 5.91 16.13
C LEU A 35 -3.21 6.86 14.95
N LEU A 36 -1.96 6.93 14.50
CA LEU A 36 -1.63 7.40 13.15
C LEU A 36 -1.71 6.17 12.24
N PRO A 37 -2.65 6.08 11.28
CA PRO A 37 -2.62 5.00 10.33
C PRO A 37 -1.99 5.52 9.03
N SER A 38 -0.68 5.28 8.87
CA SER A 38 -0.24 4.80 7.56
C SER A 38 -0.91 3.44 7.40
N SER A 39 -1.95 3.34 6.58
CA SER A 39 -2.77 2.13 6.45
C SER A 39 -2.05 0.95 5.79
N TYR A 40 -0.79 1.14 5.40
CA TYR A 40 0.04 0.11 4.79
C TYR A 40 1.33 -0.02 5.59
N LEU A 41 1.47 -1.22 6.16
CA LEU A 41 2.51 -1.62 7.07
C LEU A 41 2.45 -0.79 8.36
N GLU A 42 2.16 -1.43 9.49
CA GLU A 42 3.04 -1.15 10.62
C GLU A 42 4.43 -1.22 10.01
N VAL A 43 5.11 -0.07 9.87
CA VAL A 43 6.49 0.05 9.40
C VAL A 43 7.14 -1.23 9.83
N SER A 44 7.53 -2.12 8.91
CA SER A 44 8.08 -3.43 9.27
C SER A 44 9.14 -3.15 10.33
N LYS A 45 8.77 -3.38 11.60
CA LYS A 45 9.35 -2.70 12.75
C LYS A 45 10.61 -3.45 13.08
N PHE A 46 11.62 -3.33 12.22
CA PHE A 46 12.96 -3.77 12.54
C PHE A 46 13.57 -2.70 13.43
N SER A 47 13.24 -2.77 14.72
CA SER A 47 14.09 -2.23 15.76
C SER A 47 15.37 -3.05 15.76
N LEU A 48 16.40 -2.57 15.05
CA LEU A 48 17.74 -3.08 15.24
C LEU A 48 18.28 -2.46 16.52
N LYS A 49 18.05 -3.13 17.65
CA LYS A 49 18.80 -2.86 18.87
C LYS A 49 20.19 -3.48 18.70
N MET A 50 21.12 -2.74 18.09
CA MET A 50 22.50 -3.21 17.97
C MET A 50 23.15 -3.19 19.36
N ASN A 51 23.19 -4.33 20.04
CA ASN A 51 24.06 -4.49 21.20
C ASN A 51 25.52 -4.43 20.71
N CYS A 52 26.27 -3.39 21.08
CA CYS A 52 27.72 -3.28 20.87
C CYS A 52 28.55 -4.36 21.60
N PHE A 53 27.95 -5.45 22.08
CA PHE A 53 28.58 -6.42 22.98
C PHE A 53 28.85 -7.81 22.37
N PHE A 54 28.68 -7.98 21.05
CA PHE A 54 28.91 -9.27 20.36
C PHE A 54 29.99 -9.26 19.27
N TYR A 55 30.98 -8.35 19.36
CA TYR A 55 32.15 -8.33 18.46
C TYR A 55 33.49 -8.49 19.18
N HIS A 56 33.51 -9.29 20.25
CA HIS A 56 34.76 -9.68 20.90
C HIS A 56 34.82 -11.19 21.11
N PHE A 57 35.14 -11.94 20.04
CA PHE A 57 35.86 -13.19 20.24
C PHE A 57 36.79 -13.56 19.07
N LYS A 58 38.05 -13.79 19.45
CA LYS A 58 39.21 -14.29 18.70
C LYS A 58 39.93 -13.32 17.76
N LEU A 59 40.94 -12.63 18.30
CA LEU A 59 42.34 -13.05 18.12
C LEU A 59 43.24 -12.25 19.07
N THR A 60 43.59 -12.84 20.20
CA THR A 60 44.86 -12.54 20.86
C THR A 60 45.93 -13.30 20.09
N ILE A 61 46.91 -12.60 19.52
CA ILE A 61 48.34 -12.94 19.46
C ILE A 61 49.02 -12.02 18.43
N PHE A 62 49.99 -11.28 18.95
CA PHE A 62 51.08 -10.55 18.29
C PHE A 62 50.81 -9.20 17.65
N GLY A 63 51.21 -8.17 18.40
CA GLY A 63 51.50 -6.84 17.89
C GLY A 63 52.64 -6.89 16.88
N LEU A 64 52.32 -6.47 15.65
CA LEU A 64 53.21 -5.87 14.66
C LEU A 64 52.42 -5.41 13.41
N TRP A 65 51.24 -4.82 13.61
CA TRP A 65 50.43 -4.23 12.54
C TRP A 65 49.97 -2.80 12.85
N ALA A 66 50.72 -2.08 13.70
CA ALA A 66 50.43 -0.69 14.07
C ALA A 66 50.61 0.34 12.92
N ILE A 67 50.93 -0.11 11.70
CA ILE A 67 51.04 0.73 10.49
C ILE A 67 49.97 0.39 9.43
N LEU A 68 49.10 -0.60 9.68
CA LEU A 68 47.89 -0.89 8.88
C LEU A 68 46.60 -0.57 9.67
N LEU A 69 46.69 0.36 10.62
CA LEU A 69 45.64 0.72 11.57
C LEU A 69 44.99 2.09 11.27
N CYS A 70 45.29 2.68 10.10
CA CYS A 70 44.63 3.91 9.62
C CYS A 70 43.77 3.72 8.35
N SER A 71 43.58 2.49 7.87
CA SER A 71 42.82 2.23 6.63
C SER A 71 41.62 1.29 6.80
N ILE A 72 41.24 0.97 8.04
CA ILE A 72 40.03 0.21 8.37
C ILE A 72 39.37 0.93 9.54
N PHE A 73 38.05 1.05 9.54
CA PHE A 73 37.21 1.85 10.47
C PHE A 73 36.96 3.31 10.09
N ALA A 74 36.73 3.59 8.81
CA ALA A 74 35.60 4.45 8.49
C ALA A 74 34.34 3.62 8.82
N THR A 75 33.90 3.61 10.08
CA THR A 75 32.53 3.19 10.38
C THR A 75 31.65 4.16 9.62
N ASP A 76 30.99 3.70 8.57
CA ASP A 76 30.03 4.50 7.84
C ASP A 76 28.90 4.82 8.83
N ILE A 77 28.95 6.01 9.44
CA ILE A 77 27.98 6.42 10.46
C ILE A 77 26.67 6.59 9.70
N GLN A 78 25.80 5.59 9.81
CA GLN A 78 24.52 5.61 9.13
C GLN A 78 23.76 6.89 9.54
N GLN A 79 23.33 7.68 8.56
CA GLN A 79 22.62 8.94 8.79
C GLN A 79 21.11 8.73 8.71
N CYS A 80 20.37 9.53 9.47
CA CYS A 80 18.91 9.54 9.37
C CYS A 80 18.50 10.09 8.01
N THR A 81 17.70 9.34 7.27
CA THR A 81 17.24 9.73 5.93
C THR A 81 16.21 10.88 5.91
N ILE A 82 15.74 11.31 7.08
CA ILE A 82 14.80 12.43 7.27
C ILE A 82 15.55 13.72 7.64
N CYS A 83 16.36 13.71 8.71
CA CYS A 83 17.03 14.92 9.19
C CYS A 83 18.53 15.01 8.87
N LEU A 84 19.10 13.99 8.22
CA LEU A 84 20.52 13.86 7.83
C LEU A 84 21.51 13.89 9.01
N GLN A 85 21.03 13.86 10.24
CA GLN A 85 21.88 13.75 11.42
C GLN A 85 22.32 12.29 11.64
N PRO A 86 23.52 12.06 12.21
CA PRO A 86 23.98 10.73 12.60
C PRO A 86 22.93 9.93 13.38
N LEU A 87 22.75 8.65 13.03
CA LEU A 87 21.94 7.74 13.83
C LEU A 87 22.70 7.32 15.09
N LYS A 88 21.94 7.15 16.17
CA LYS A 88 22.42 6.51 17.39
C LYS A 88 22.17 5.00 17.27
N VAL A 89 22.55 4.25 18.30
CA VAL A 89 22.35 2.78 18.38
C VAL A 89 20.88 2.37 18.19
N ASP A 90 19.93 3.19 18.67
CA ASP A 90 18.50 2.95 18.47
C ASP A 90 17.96 3.80 17.30
N TYR A 91 17.53 3.13 16.23
CA TYR A 91 16.88 3.72 15.06
C TYR A 91 15.84 2.75 14.47
N LEU A 92 14.99 3.28 13.59
CA LEU A 92 14.00 2.52 12.82
C LEU A 92 14.40 2.45 11.36
N VAL A 93 13.88 1.48 10.62
CA VAL A 93 14.01 1.37 9.17
C VAL A 93 12.64 1.30 8.53
N ASP A 94 12.44 1.98 7.40
CA ASP A 94 11.21 1.81 6.61
C ASP A 94 11.23 0.48 5.82
N ALA A 95 10.12 0.17 5.14
CA ALA A 95 9.99 -1.06 4.34
C ALA A 95 10.98 -1.16 3.15
N TRP A 96 11.75 -0.09 2.89
CA TRP A 96 12.76 0.00 1.83
C TRP A 96 14.19 0.07 2.40
N GLY A 97 14.36 -0.15 3.70
CA GLY A 97 15.67 -0.16 4.38
C GLY A 97 16.22 1.23 4.70
N ASN A 98 15.43 2.30 4.55
CA ASN A 98 15.87 3.65 4.88
C ASN A 98 15.82 3.85 6.40
N ALA A 99 16.99 4.06 7.00
CA ALA A 99 17.11 4.24 8.43
C ALA A 99 16.74 5.67 8.87
N PHE A 100 16.05 5.80 10.01
CA PHE A 100 15.60 7.07 10.56
C PHE A 100 15.49 7.05 12.09
N HIS A 101 15.59 8.21 12.74
CA HIS A 101 15.42 8.28 14.21
C HIS A 101 13.99 7.94 14.61
N SER A 102 13.80 7.23 15.71
CA SER A 102 12.48 6.84 16.21
C SER A 102 11.54 8.02 16.47
N LYS A 103 12.06 9.22 16.77
CA LYS A 103 11.24 10.44 16.91
C LYS A 103 10.47 10.78 15.62
N HIS A 104 11.03 10.43 14.46
CA HIS A 104 10.42 10.69 13.16
C HIS A 104 9.35 9.66 12.78
N GLU A 105 9.07 8.65 13.60
CA GLU A 105 7.98 7.69 13.36
C GLU A 105 6.62 8.41 13.23
N LYS A 106 6.40 9.47 14.02
CA LYS A 106 5.12 10.20 14.06
C LYS A 106 5.07 11.46 13.19
N GLU A 107 6.21 12.10 12.96
CA GLU A 107 6.31 13.37 12.20
C GLU A 107 6.87 13.19 10.79
N GLY A 108 7.44 12.03 10.49
CA GLY A 108 7.94 11.71 9.16
C GLY A 108 6.80 11.61 8.15
N LEU A 109 7.10 11.99 6.90
CA LEU A 109 6.18 11.78 5.78
C LEU A 109 6.48 10.42 5.15
N PHE A 110 5.45 9.58 5.03
CA PHE A 110 5.55 8.26 4.43
C PHE A 110 4.58 8.15 3.25
N CYS A 111 5.01 7.45 2.21
CA CYS A 111 4.20 7.20 1.03
C CYS A 111 3.01 6.30 1.36
N TYR A 112 1.81 6.71 1.00
CA TYR A 112 0.57 5.96 1.24
C TYR A 112 0.52 4.61 0.53
N SER A 113 1.23 4.47 -0.60
CA SER A 113 1.26 3.24 -1.39
C SER A 113 2.39 2.30 -0.96
N CYS A 114 3.61 2.81 -0.83
CA CYS A 114 4.79 1.97 -0.62
C CYS A 114 5.42 2.09 0.77
N SER A 115 4.90 2.96 1.63
CA SER A 115 5.41 3.24 2.98
C SER A 115 6.86 3.69 3.04
N ARG A 116 7.44 4.09 1.90
CA ARG A 116 8.77 4.70 1.83
C ARG A 116 8.73 6.09 2.42
N ILE A 117 9.78 6.45 3.15
CA ILE A 117 10.01 7.82 3.61
C ILE A 117 10.02 8.78 2.41
N ILE A 118 9.29 9.89 2.54
CA ILE A 118 9.26 10.98 1.58
C ILE A 118 10.25 12.05 2.03
N SER A 119 11.39 12.12 1.35
CA SER A 119 12.40 13.16 1.57
C SER A 119 13.14 13.47 0.26
N GLN A 120 13.95 14.52 0.25
CA GLN A 120 14.77 14.82 -0.94
C GLN A 120 15.73 13.65 -1.23
N GLY A 121 16.49 13.19 -0.23
CA GLY A 121 17.50 12.15 -0.41
C GLY A 121 16.95 10.76 -0.77
N VAL A 122 15.70 10.45 -0.42
CA VAL A 122 15.12 9.11 -0.62
C VAL A 122 14.22 9.04 -1.85
N THR A 123 13.31 10.01 -2.01
CA THR A 123 12.27 9.97 -3.05
C THR A 123 12.27 11.17 -3.97
N ARG A 124 13.16 12.14 -3.75
CA ARG A 124 13.10 13.48 -4.39
C ARG A 124 11.77 14.17 -4.13
N GLY A 125 11.32 14.10 -2.88
CA GLY A 125 10.05 14.67 -2.43
C GLY A 125 8.84 13.79 -2.75
N GLY A 126 7.66 14.41 -2.72
CA GLY A 126 6.38 13.75 -2.93
C GLY A 126 5.25 14.76 -3.12
N TYR A 127 4.03 14.23 -3.16
CA TYR A 127 2.80 14.93 -3.46
C TYR A 127 1.82 14.75 -2.31
N VAL A 128 0.98 15.76 -2.08
CA VAL A 128 -0.13 15.68 -1.12
C VAL A 128 -1.43 15.74 -1.91
N TYR A 129 -2.28 14.74 -1.74
CA TYR A 129 -3.60 14.73 -2.33
C TYR A 129 -4.59 15.60 -1.52
N PRO A 130 -5.70 16.08 -2.11
CA PRO A 130 -6.69 16.89 -1.40
C PRO A 130 -7.31 16.19 -0.17
N ASP A 131 -7.31 14.86 -0.17
CA ASP A 131 -7.75 14.02 0.95
C ASP A 131 -6.70 13.82 2.05
N GLY A 132 -5.54 14.49 1.94
CA GLY A 132 -4.45 14.47 2.92
C GLY A 132 -3.45 13.33 2.75
N ARG A 133 -3.65 12.39 1.83
CA ARG A 133 -2.67 11.31 1.58
C ARG A 133 -1.39 11.86 0.96
N HIS A 134 -0.25 11.28 1.34
CA HIS A 134 1.04 11.61 0.77
C HIS A 134 1.51 10.52 -0.18
N LEU A 135 1.98 10.86 -1.38
CA LEU A 135 2.58 9.92 -2.33
C LEU A 135 4.00 10.33 -2.69
N CYS A 136 4.94 9.39 -2.66
CA CYS A 136 6.31 9.71 -3.07
C CYS A 136 6.43 9.92 -4.58
N SER A 137 7.42 10.70 -5.02
CA SER A 137 7.62 10.97 -6.45
C SER A 137 7.90 9.74 -7.29
N LEU A 138 8.35 8.62 -6.69
CA LEU A 138 8.62 7.37 -7.39
C LEU A 138 7.32 6.60 -7.69
N CYS A 139 6.38 6.58 -6.75
CA CYS A 139 5.05 5.99 -6.94
C CYS A 139 4.21 6.82 -7.92
N GLN A 140 4.33 8.15 -7.87
CA GLN A 140 3.58 9.07 -8.74
C GLN A 140 3.78 8.80 -10.25
N ILE A 141 4.96 8.31 -10.66
CA ILE A 141 5.32 8.05 -12.07
C ILE A 141 4.31 7.13 -12.76
N THR A 142 3.71 6.19 -12.02
CA THR A 142 2.85 5.15 -12.58
C THR A 142 1.39 5.28 -12.18
N VAL A 143 0.99 6.41 -11.59
CA VAL A 143 -0.38 6.59 -11.09
C VAL A 143 -1.42 6.47 -12.21
N VAL A 144 -2.49 5.73 -11.92
CA VAL A 144 -3.66 5.60 -12.79
C VAL A 144 -4.60 6.79 -12.56
N HIS A 145 -4.81 7.60 -13.60
CA HIS A 145 -5.59 8.85 -13.48
C HIS A 145 -6.33 9.26 -14.77
N LYS A 146 -6.21 8.47 -15.85
CA LYS A 146 -6.89 8.70 -17.13
C LYS A 146 -7.50 7.40 -17.64
N ASP A 147 -8.53 7.49 -18.47
CA ASP A 147 -9.22 6.33 -19.05
C ASP A 147 -8.28 5.36 -19.76
N SER A 148 -7.27 5.87 -20.48
CA SER A 148 -6.27 5.04 -21.15
C SER A 148 -5.35 4.27 -20.20
N SER A 149 -5.10 4.79 -18.99
CA SER A 149 -4.39 4.04 -17.93
C SER A 149 -5.29 3.03 -17.24
N ILE A 150 -6.57 3.36 -17.03
CA ILE A 150 -7.57 2.44 -16.47
C ILE A 150 -7.78 1.25 -17.41
N LEU A 151 -7.94 1.50 -18.72
CA LEU A 151 -8.11 0.45 -19.72
C LEU A 151 -6.92 -0.51 -19.78
N ARG A 152 -5.68 0.02 -19.70
CA ARG A 152 -4.47 -0.83 -19.65
C ARG A 152 -4.43 -1.69 -18.39
N ALA A 153 -4.77 -1.13 -17.23
CA ALA A 153 -4.88 -1.89 -15.99
C ALA A 153 -5.96 -2.97 -16.07
N TYR A 154 -7.14 -2.64 -16.60
CA TYR A 154 -8.23 -3.60 -16.86
C TYR A 154 -7.75 -4.77 -17.73
N GLN A 155 -7.06 -4.47 -18.84
CA GLN A 155 -6.53 -5.49 -19.74
C GLN A 155 -5.45 -6.35 -19.08
N SER A 156 -4.54 -5.74 -18.30
CA SER A 156 -3.53 -6.47 -17.52
C SER A 156 -4.19 -7.45 -16.55
N VAL A 157 -5.12 -6.96 -15.73
CA VAL A 157 -5.80 -7.77 -14.71
C VAL A 157 -6.61 -8.90 -15.34
N THR A 158 -7.45 -8.61 -16.35
CA THR A 158 -8.28 -9.64 -17.00
C THR A 158 -7.42 -10.69 -17.72
N THR A 159 -6.28 -10.30 -18.28
CA THR A 159 -5.32 -11.27 -18.85
C THR A 159 -4.76 -12.18 -17.76
N GLN A 160 -4.30 -11.62 -16.64
CA GLN A 160 -3.73 -12.40 -15.54
C GLN A 160 -4.77 -13.33 -14.89
N LEU A 161 -5.98 -12.84 -14.62
CA LEU A 161 -7.09 -13.66 -14.12
C LEU A 161 -7.48 -14.76 -15.12
N GLY A 162 -7.44 -14.47 -16.42
CA GLY A 162 -7.66 -15.48 -17.47
C GLY A 162 -6.67 -16.65 -17.40
N THR A 163 -5.40 -16.39 -17.05
CA THR A 163 -4.37 -17.45 -16.95
C THR A 163 -4.64 -18.47 -15.85
N ILE A 164 -5.41 -18.12 -14.82
CA ILE A 164 -5.76 -19.00 -13.70
C ILE A 164 -7.15 -19.64 -13.85
N GLY A 165 -7.81 -19.47 -15.00
CA GLY A 165 -9.12 -20.05 -15.27
C GLY A 165 -10.31 -19.14 -14.97
N ILE A 166 -10.08 -17.89 -14.57
CA ILE A 166 -11.14 -16.89 -14.38
C ILE A 166 -11.44 -16.24 -15.75
N THR A 167 -12.24 -16.97 -16.52
CA THR A 167 -12.79 -16.52 -17.80
C THR A 167 -14.26 -16.13 -17.60
N ASN A 168 -14.77 -15.13 -18.34
CA ASN A 168 -16.15 -14.57 -18.27
C ASN A 168 -16.36 -13.33 -17.38
N SER A 169 -15.32 -12.51 -17.14
CA SER A 169 -15.54 -11.19 -16.52
C SER A 169 -16.41 -10.30 -17.42
N PRO A 170 -17.42 -9.58 -16.89
CA PRO A 170 -18.26 -8.70 -17.68
C PRO A 170 -17.42 -7.63 -18.39
N MET A 171 -17.68 -7.44 -19.68
CA MET A 171 -16.98 -6.43 -20.45
C MET A 171 -17.46 -5.02 -20.10
N GLY A 172 -16.50 -4.13 -19.90
CA GLY A 172 -16.72 -2.69 -19.73
C GLY A 172 -17.45 -2.30 -18.44
N ILE A 173 -17.18 -2.99 -17.35
CA ILE A 173 -17.59 -2.55 -16.00
C ILE A 173 -17.04 -1.13 -15.76
N PRO A 174 -17.89 -0.14 -15.42
CA PRO A 174 -17.44 1.20 -15.05
C PRO A 174 -16.50 1.14 -13.85
N ILE A 175 -15.28 1.67 -14.01
CA ILE A 175 -14.30 1.86 -12.94
C ILE A 175 -14.18 3.35 -12.66
N ASN A 176 -14.59 3.76 -11.47
CA ASN A 176 -14.67 5.15 -11.05
C ASN A 176 -13.55 5.46 -10.07
N LEU A 177 -12.71 6.44 -10.39
CA LEU A 177 -11.69 6.94 -9.46
C LEU A 177 -12.32 7.93 -8.50
N VAL A 178 -12.14 7.72 -7.20
CA VAL A 178 -12.70 8.57 -6.13
C VAL A 178 -11.61 8.94 -5.12
N ASP A 179 -11.73 10.08 -4.44
CA ASP A 179 -10.84 10.40 -3.32
C ASP A 179 -11.18 9.57 -2.07
N LEU A 180 -10.33 9.62 -1.04
CA LEU A 180 -10.53 8.82 0.18
C LEU A 180 -11.84 9.15 0.91
N ASN A 181 -12.27 10.42 0.91
CA ASN A 181 -13.51 10.83 1.58
C ASN A 181 -14.72 10.25 0.85
N GLN A 182 -14.73 10.39 -0.48
CA GLN A 182 -15.77 9.84 -1.35
C GLN A 182 -15.81 8.31 -1.31
N LEU A 183 -14.65 7.65 -1.25
CA LEU A 183 -14.57 6.18 -1.15
C LEU A 183 -15.26 5.71 0.13
N ASN A 184 -14.90 6.30 1.27
CA ASN A 184 -15.46 5.95 2.58
C ASN A 184 -16.96 6.28 2.67
N GLU A 185 -17.40 7.41 2.13
CA GLU A 185 -18.80 7.80 2.08
C GLU A 185 -19.63 6.79 1.28
N LYS A 186 -19.16 6.40 0.08
CA LYS A 186 -19.89 5.49 -0.79
C LYS A 186 -19.86 4.04 -0.30
N ALA A 187 -18.78 3.62 0.36
CA ALA A 187 -18.66 2.29 0.93
C ALA A 187 -19.59 2.11 2.15
N GLY A 188 -19.92 3.18 2.87
CA GLY A 188 -20.83 3.14 4.01
C GLY A 188 -20.35 2.15 5.07
N ASN A 189 -21.14 1.11 5.34
CA ASN A 189 -20.80 0.08 6.33
C ASN A 189 -19.62 -0.82 5.90
N LEU A 190 -19.28 -0.85 4.61
CA LEU A 190 -18.10 -1.55 4.10
C LEU A 190 -16.81 -0.73 4.29
N SER A 191 -16.93 0.51 4.76
CA SER A 191 -15.77 1.38 4.99
C SER A 191 -14.90 0.88 6.13
N HIS A 192 -13.62 0.69 5.85
CA HIS A 192 -12.60 0.39 6.85
C HIS A 192 -11.27 1.07 6.50
N LEU A 193 -10.35 1.16 7.47
CA LEU A 193 -9.10 1.94 7.36
C LEU A 193 -8.20 1.57 6.16
N LYS A 194 -8.33 0.36 5.62
CA LYS A 194 -7.51 -0.17 4.54
C LYS A 194 -8.26 -0.25 3.20
N LEU A 195 -9.50 0.21 3.14
CA LEU A 195 -10.31 0.14 1.94
C LEU A 195 -9.64 0.98 0.83
N LYS A 196 -9.39 0.34 -0.32
CA LYS A 196 -8.83 0.99 -1.52
C LYS A 196 -9.72 0.86 -2.74
N GLY A 197 -10.73 0.01 -2.69
CA GLY A 197 -11.77 -0.10 -3.67
C GLY A 197 -12.97 -0.78 -3.06
N PHE A 198 -14.11 -0.73 -3.75
CA PHE A 198 -15.23 -1.61 -3.48
C PHE A 198 -16.10 -1.74 -4.74
N THR A 199 -16.83 -2.83 -4.80
CA THR A 199 -17.81 -3.10 -5.86
C THR A 199 -19.21 -2.78 -5.35
N HIS A 200 -19.93 -1.96 -6.11
CA HIS A 200 -21.36 -1.70 -5.92
C HIS A 200 -22.18 -2.53 -6.89
N PHE A 201 -23.20 -3.21 -6.35
CA PHE A 201 -24.19 -3.97 -7.12
C PHE A 201 -25.49 -3.17 -7.17
N GLU A 202 -25.88 -2.73 -8.36
CA GLU A 202 -27.18 -2.09 -8.55
C GLU A 202 -28.30 -3.13 -8.39
N LYS A 203 -29.27 -2.86 -7.50
CA LYS A 203 -30.48 -3.69 -7.43
C LYS A 203 -31.23 -3.52 -8.75
N LYS A 204 -31.46 -4.61 -9.48
CA LYS A 204 -32.25 -4.61 -10.73
C LYS A 204 -33.51 -3.76 -10.54
N SER A 205 -33.55 -2.62 -11.22
CA SER A 205 -34.77 -1.84 -11.35
C SER A 205 -35.81 -2.70 -12.04
N THR A 206 -37.06 -2.66 -11.59
CA THR A 206 -38.21 -3.36 -12.20
C THR A 206 -38.55 -2.82 -13.60
N SER A 207 -37.79 -1.86 -14.13
CA SER A 207 -37.99 -1.27 -15.43
C SER A 207 -37.22 -2.05 -16.51
N LEU A 208 -37.96 -2.53 -17.52
CA LEU A 208 -37.55 -3.38 -18.65
C LEU A 208 -36.58 -2.71 -19.66
N THR A 209 -35.81 -1.70 -19.27
CA THR A 209 -34.83 -1.06 -20.15
C THR A 209 -33.47 -1.75 -20.00
N ASN A 210 -33.22 -2.71 -20.89
CA ASN A 210 -31.94 -3.40 -21.08
C ASN A 210 -30.83 -2.41 -21.49
N SER A 211 -30.01 -1.91 -20.57
CA SER A 211 -28.61 -1.52 -20.87
C SER A 211 -27.69 -1.28 -19.66
N ASP A 212 -28.20 -1.21 -18.44
CA ASP A 212 -27.35 -0.85 -17.30
C ASP A 212 -26.56 -2.06 -16.81
N LYS A 213 -25.23 -1.92 -16.82
CA LYS A 213 -24.33 -2.91 -16.22
C LYS A 213 -24.53 -2.82 -14.71
N PRO A 214 -24.97 -3.88 -14.02
CA PRO A 214 -25.33 -3.78 -12.61
C PRO A 214 -24.11 -3.69 -11.68
N TYR A 215 -22.90 -3.50 -12.22
CA TYR A 215 -21.64 -3.53 -11.49
C TYR A 215 -20.92 -2.20 -11.67
N HIS A 216 -20.59 -1.54 -10.57
CA HIS A 216 -19.73 -0.37 -10.55
C HIS A 216 -18.57 -0.64 -9.61
N ILE A 217 -17.34 -0.46 -10.10
CA ILE A 217 -16.15 -0.55 -9.26
C ILE A 217 -15.73 0.89 -8.93
N PHE A 218 -15.55 1.17 -7.64
CA PHE A 218 -14.94 2.41 -7.16
C PHE A 218 -13.55 2.08 -6.66
N ILE A 219 -12.54 2.82 -7.11
CA ILE A 219 -11.14 2.64 -6.66
C ILE A 219 -10.59 3.98 -6.21
N LEU A 220 -9.82 3.95 -5.14
CA LEU A 220 -9.10 5.10 -4.63
C LEU A 220 -8.22 5.71 -5.72
N SER A 221 -8.39 7.01 -5.96
CA SER A 221 -7.58 7.77 -6.90
C SER A 221 -6.14 7.90 -6.41
N GLY A 222 -5.20 8.08 -7.35
CA GLY A 222 -3.79 8.31 -6.98
C GLY A 222 -3.00 7.04 -6.65
N LEU A 223 -3.51 5.85 -6.97
CA LEU A 223 -2.77 4.60 -6.80
C LEU A 223 -1.78 4.38 -7.97
N PRO A 224 -0.53 3.96 -7.70
CA PRO A 224 0.39 3.43 -8.69
C PRO A 224 -0.24 2.25 -9.45
N ARG A 225 0.10 2.10 -10.73
CA ARG A 225 -0.51 1.10 -11.63
C ARG A 225 -0.61 -0.28 -11.01
N LEU A 226 0.47 -0.78 -10.42
CA LEU A 226 0.52 -2.14 -9.90
C LEU A 226 -0.40 -2.34 -8.68
N GLU A 227 -0.48 -1.35 -7.79
CA GLU A 227 -1.41 -1.38 -6.66
C GLU A 227 -2.87 -1.21 -7.12
N PHE A 228 -3.10 -0.35 -8.11
CA PHE A 228 -4.40 -0.22 -8.75
C PHE A 228 -4.86 -1.55 -9.38
N GLU A 229 -3.96 -2.24 -10.09
CA GLU A 229 -4.24 -3.55 -10.69
C GLU A 229 -4.55 -4.61 -9.61
N ALA A 230 -3.83 -4.61 -8.49
CA ALA A 230 -4.11 -5.52 -7.37
C ALA A 230 -5.51 -5.28 -6.77
N VAL A 231 -5.85 -4.02 -6.46
CA VAL A 231 -7.19 -3.66 -5.98
C VAL A 231 -8.26 -4.05 -7.00
N LEU A 232 -8.05 -3.75 -8.28
CA LEU A 232 -9.00 -4.11 -9.34
C LEU A 232 -9.18 -5.63 -9.47
N ALA A 233 -8.12 -6.42 -9.30
CA ALA A 233 -8.20 -7.88 -9.32
C ALA A 233 -9.07 -8.40 -8.17
N HIS A 234 -8.90 -7.86 -6.96
CA HIS A 234 -9.74 -8.18 -5.81
C HIS A 234 -11.23 -7.87 -6.09
N GLU A 235 -11.53 -6.67 -6.59
CA GLU A 235 -12.90 -6.29 -6.93
C GLU A 235 -13.52 -7.17 -8.03
N PHE A 236 -12.74 -7.58 -9.03
CA PHE A 236 -13.23 -8.52 -10.03
C PHE A 236 -13.58 -9.89 -9.46
N LEU A 237 -12.91 -10.34 -8.40
CA LEU A 237 -13.25 -11.60 -7.77
C LEU A 237 -14.59 -11.53 -7.03
N HIS A 238 -14.94 -10.39 -6.43
CA HIS A 238 -16.30 -10.18 -5.90
C HIS A 238 -17.36 -10.28 -7.01
N ILE A 239 -17.11 -9.66 -8.16
CA ILE A 239 -18.01 -9.75 -9.32
C ILE A 239 -18.08 -11.18 -9.85
N TRP A 240 -16.97 -11.92 -9.87
CA TRP A 240 -16.94 -13.31 -10.31
C TRP A 240 -17.77 -14.21 -9.38
N LEU A 241 -17.69 -14.03 -8.06
CA LEU A 241 -18.52 -14.75 -7.09
C LEU A 241 -20.01 -14.48 -7.36
N GLU A 242 -20.40 -13.22 -7.55
CA GLU A 242 -21.78 -12.81 -7.82
C GLU A 242 -22.31 -13.44 -9.13
N ILE A 243 -21.56 -13.36 -10.22
CA ILE A 243 -21.98 -13.92 -11.52
C ILE A 243 -22.15 -15.43 -11.48
N ASN A 244 -21.31 -16.11 -10.71
CA ASN A 244 -21.40 -17.55 -10.53
C ASN A 244 -22.40 -17.95 -9.43
N SER A 245 -23.09 -16.98 -8.81
CA SER A 245 -24.04 -17.20 -7.71
C SER A 245 -23.43 -18.01 -6.55
N ILE A 246 -22.15 -17.75 -6.26
CA ILE A 246 -21.40 -18.40 -5.19
C ILE A 246 -21.59 -17.56 -3.93
N GLN A 247 -22.24 -18.14 -2.92
CA GLN A 247 -22.48 -17.49 -1.63
C GLN A 247 -21.53 -18.07 -0.59
N LEU A 248 -20.75 -17.19 0.03
CA LEU A 248 -19.74 -17.54 1.03
C LEU A 248 -19.98 -16.66 2.26
N ASP A 249 -19.48 -17.09 3.41
CA ASP A 249 -19.31 -16.17 4.52
C ASP A 249 -18.29 -15.07 4.16
N GLU A 250 -18.41 -13.92 4.83
CA GLU A 250 -17.61 -12.72 4.54
C GLU A 250 -16.10 -13.00 4.58
N LYS A 251 -15.63 -13.76 5.56
CA LYS A 251 -14.20 -14.07 5.73
C LYS A 251 -13.66 -14.93 4.57
N THR A 252 -14.43 -15.92 4.14
CA THR A 252 -14.05 -16.76 2.99
C THR A 252 -14.11 -15.97 1.68
N ALA A 253 -15.13 -15.12 1.49
CA ALA A 253 -15.25 -14.25 0.33
C ALA A 253 -14.07 -13.27 0.21
N GLU A 254 -13.79 -12.50 1.27
CA GLU A 254 -12.66 -11.55 1.31
C GLU A 254 -11.32 -12.26 1.16
N GLY A 255 -11.18 -13.44 1.78
CA GLY A 255 -10.00 -14.28 1.63
C GLY A 255 -9.77 -14.71 0.18
N PHE A 256 -10.81 -15.15 -0.52
CA PHE A 256 -10.75 -15.52 -1.93
C PHE A 256 -10.42 -14.30 -2.80
N CYS A 257 -11.10 -13.18 -2.58
CA CYS A 257 -10.87 -11.94 -3.34
C CYS A 257 -9.45 -11.41 -3.16
N ASN A 258 -8.86 -11.53 -1.96
CA ASN A 258 -7.46 -11.20 -1.71
C ASN A 258 -6.47 -12.07 -2.51
N LEU A 259 -6.85 -13.27 -2.96
CA LEU A 259 -6.00 -14.06 -3.86
C LEU A 259 -5.81 -13.37 -5.23
N GLY A 260 -6.75 -12.51 -5.64
CA GLY A 260 -6.62 -11.66 -6.83
C GLY A 260 -5.47 -10.66 -6.68
N SER A 261 -5.46 -9.89 -5.58
CA SER A 261 -4.33 -8.99 -5.25
C SER A 261 -3.00 -9.75 -5.16
N TYR A 262 -3.00 -10.90 -4.48
CA TYR A 262 -1.83 -11.76 -4.35
C TYR A 262 -1.29 -12.22 -5.71
N LEU A 263 -2.15 -12.61 -6.65
CA LEU A 263 -1.75 -13.00 -8.01
C LEU A 263 -0.99 -11.87 -8.71
N ILE A 264 -1.54 -10.65 -8.67
CA ILE A 264 -0.94 -9.48 -9.32
C ILE A 264 0.45 -9.19 -8.75
N TYR A 265 0.58 -9.12 -7.42
CA TYR A 265 1.88 -8.85 -6.80
C TYR A 265 2.87 -10.00 -7.01
N LYS A 266 2.42 -11.25 -6.94
CA LYS A 266 3.28 -12.43 -7.16
C LYS A 266 3.85 -12.48 -8.57
N ASN A 267 3.09 -12.07 -9.58
CA ASN A 267 3.53 -12.08 -10.97
C ASN A 267 4.50 -10.95 -11.33
N ASP A 268 4.52 -9.85 -10.57
CA ASP A 268 5.40 -8.71 -10.80
C ASP A 268 6.80 -8.88 -10.15
N ASP A 269 6.86 -9.46 -8.95
CA ASP A 269 8.10 -9.77 -8.19
C ASP A 269 9.07 -8.59 -7.97
N THR A 270 8.60 -7.35 -8.01
CA THR A 270 9.40 -6.20 -7.59
C THR A 270 9.43 -6.08 -6.05
N HIS A 271 10.39 -5.30 -5.52
CA HIS A 271 10.41 -4.98 -4.08
C HIS A 271 9.11 -4.31 -3.60
N PHE A 272 8.45 -3.53 -4.47
CA PHE A 272 7.12 -2.98 -4.19
C PHE A 272 6.11 -4.10 -3.94
N SER A 273 6.04 -5.07 -4.86
CA SER A 273 5.18 -6.25 -4.71
C SER A 273 5.49 -7.06 -3.45
N GLN A 274 6.76 -7.28 -3.14
CA GLN A 274 7.19 -8.03 -1.96
C GLN A 274 6.76 -7.36 -0.66
N ILE A 275 6.84 -6.02 -0.59
CA ILE A 275 6.30 -5.24 0.55
C ILE A 275 4.79 -5.46 0.69
N HIS A 276 4.03 -5.39 -0.40
CA HIS A 276 2.58 -5.59 -0.36
C HIS A 276 2.21 -7.03 0.02
N LEU A 277 2.91 -8.04 -0.51
CA LEU A 277 2.72 -9.44 -0.14
C LEU A 277 2.98 -9.63 1.36
N GLN A 278 4.07 -9.08 1.89
CA GLN A 278 4.35 -9.12 3.32
C GLN A 278 3.26 -8.43 4.15
N ALA A 279 2.73 -7.30 3.68
CA ALA A 279 1.63 -6.62 4.35
C ALA A 279 0.37 -7.48 4.41
N MET A 280 0.05 -8.23 3.34
CA MET A 280 -1.06 -9.17 3.30
C MET A 280 -0.85 -10.36 4.26
N GLU A 281 0.36 -10.95 4.28
CA GLU A 281 0.67 -12.06 5.19
C GLU A 281 0.54 -11.65 6.67
N ASN A 282 1.00 -10.45 6.99
CA ASN A 282 1.08 -9.95 8.36
C ASN A 282 -0.16 -9.18 8.81
N ASP A 283 -1.21 -9.11 8.00
CA ASP A 283 -2.42 -8.38 8.36
C ASP A 283 -3.12 -9.06 9.57
N PRO A 284 -3.23 -8.39 10.73
CA PRO A 284 -3.84 -8.97 11.92
C PRO A 284 -5.37 -9.02 11.84
N ASP A 285 -6.00 -8.45 10.81
CA ASP A 285 -7.45 -8.41 10.68
C ASP A 285 -8.05 -9.83 10.57
N GLU A 286 -9.10 -10.08 11.36
CA GLU A 286 -9.74 -11.40 11.47
C GLU A 286 -10.54 -11.80 10.22
N ILE A 287 -11.03 -10.83 9.45
CA ILE A 287 -11.79 -11.08 8.22
C ILE A 287 -10.82 -11.07 7.05
N TYR A 288 -10.14 -9.94 6.81
CA TYR A 288 -9.31 -9.73 5.63
C TYR A 288 -7.99 -10.49 5.71
N GLY A 289 -7.25 -10.32 6.81
CA GLY A 289 -5.91 -10.90 6.97
C GLY A 289 -5.94 -12.40 7.18
N SER A 290 -6.75 -12.86 8.13
CA SER A 290 -6.85 -14.30 8.43
C SER A 290 -7.59 -15.07 7.33
N GLY A 291 -8.61 -14.46 6.69
CA GLY A 291 -9.28 -15.02 5.51
C GLY A 291 -8.30 -15.20 4.34
N PHE A 292 -7.47 -14.19 4.06
CA PHE A 292 -6.42 -14.30 3.05
C PHE A 292 -5.44 -15.44 3.33
N ARG A 293 -4.87 -15.51 4.55
CA ARG A 293 -3.92 -16.58 4.89
C ARG A 293 -4.54 -17.97 4.74
N TYR A 294 -5.80 -18.12 5.16
CA TYR A 294 -6.54 -19.37 4.99
C TYR A 294 -6.70 -19.73 3.51
N MET A 295 -7.27 -18.84 2.69
CA MET A 295 -7.50 -19.11 1.27
C MET A 295 -6.20 -19.29 0.49
N LYS A 296 -5.13 -18.61 0.88
CA LYS A 296 -3.79 -18.81 0.31
C LYS A 296 -3.27 -20.21 0.65
N SER A 297 -3.46 -20.69 1.87
CA SER A 297 -3.06 -22.05 2.25
C SER A 297 -3.78 -23.11 1.42
N VAL A 298 -5.09 -22.94 1.20
CA VAL A 298 -5.89 -23.81 0.33
C VAL A 298 -5.36 -23.73 -1.11
N LEU A 299 -5.16 -22.52 -1.64
CA LEU A 299 -4.61 -22.33 -2.99
C LEU A 299 -3.26 -23.03 -3.19
N LEU A 300 -2.36 -22.97 -2.20
CA LEU A 300 -1.05 -23.62 -2.28
C LEU A 300 -1.15 -25.16 -2.24
N GLU A 301 -2.18 -25.70 -1.59
CA GLU A 301 -2.40 -27.14 -1.50
C GLU A 301 -2.98 -27.72 -2.78
N ILE A 302 -4.01 -27.07 -3.36
CA ILE A 302 -4.82 -27.65 -4.44
C ILE A 302 -4.66 -26.94 -5.80
N GLY A 303 -4.00 -25.78 -5.83
CA GLY A 303 -3.87 -24.98 -7.04
C GLY A 303 -5.15 -24.27 -7.47
N TRP A 304 -5.04 -23.39 -8.48
CA TRP A 304 -6.15 -22.54 -8.92
C TRP A 304 -7.33 -23.31 -9.51
N GLU A 305 -7.08 -24.30 -10.37
CA GLU A 305 -8.13 -25.04 -11.07
C GLU A 305 -9.07 -25.76 -10.08
N GLU A 306 -8.49 -26.48 -9.12
CA GLU A 306 -9.28 -27.18 -8.10
C GLU A 306 -9.94 -26.21 -7.12
N LEU A 307 -9.25 -25.12 -6.75
CA LEU A 307 -9.82 -24.08 -5.89
C LEU A 307 -11.09 -23.47 -6.51
N LEU A 308 -11.04 -23.02 -7.77
CA LEU A 308 -12.18 -22.44 -8.46
C LEU A 308 -13.36 -23.42 -8.58
N THR A 309 -13.07 -24.71 -8.72
CA THR A 309 -14.11 -25.76 -8.71
C THR A 309 -14.74 -25.91 -7.33
N LYS A 310 -13.92 -25.91 -6.26
CA LYS A 310 -14.37 -26.03 -4.87
C LYS A 310 -15.14 -24.82 -4.36
N MET A 311 -14.93 -23.62 -4.92
CA MET A 311 -15.66 -22.42 -4.49
C MET A 311 -17.18 -22.59 -4.51
N ARG A 312 -17.72 -23.45 -5.40
CA ARG A 312 -19.17 -23.74 -5.48
C ARG A 312 -19.70 -24.62 -4.35
N THR A 313 -18.81 -25.26 -3.61
CA THR A 313 -19.11 -26.25 -2.57
C THR A 313 -18.48 -25.87 -1.23
N PHE A 314 -17.93 -24.66 -1.13
CA PHE A 314 -17.26 -24.15 0.06
C PHE A 314 -18.26 -23.82 1.17
#